data_AF-A0A2U3KIK6-F1
#
_entry.id   AF-A0A2U3KIK6-F1
#
_cell.length_a   1.000
_cell.length_b   1.000
_cell.length_c   1.000
_cell.angle_alpha   90.00
_cell.angle_beta   90.00
_cell.angle_gamma   90.00
#
_symmetry.space_group_name_H-M   'P 1'
#
loop_
_entity.id
_entity.type
_entity.pdbx_description
1 polymer ?
#
loop_
_entity_poly.entity_id
_entity_poly.type
_entity_poly.pdbx_seq_one_letter_code
_entity_poly.pdbx_strand_id
1 'polypeptide(L)'
;MVDLFEIAANNRDALEARFSALLSSASTDLAGTVQRFADTVLSHGRVSVNMRPMSLLSFLVLGFHQNIYEWSRSRGEESGRPAEEIIREKLGDFYAKRVAFDRYFDKGETFRYGALNIGGPGATVYCDYCTILQNSASDNPEIAYLRSDSLKTYFKADGALDEAALREDAAPHSHRHVCACLKCAPELSATAAAGWAALLCSNSDFVEAVFSTPTTPVDVESVRIESSQYRELFRYGFENFREKLTDERRNLVEAFVLIKRLLRENSIPLEVA
;
A
#
# COMPACT_ATOMS: atom_id res chain seq x y z
N MET A 1 -18.57 -7.45 -16.01
CA MET A 1 -17.40 -7.02 -15.22
C MET A 1 -17.29 -7.95 -14.03
N VAL A 2 -16.08 -8.22 -13.55
CA VAL A 2 -15.84 -9.20 -12.48
C VAL A 2 -15.57 -8.48 -11.16
N ASP A 3 -15.98 -9.05 -10.03
CA ASP A 3 -15.69 -8.50 -8.71
C ASP A 3 -14.35 -9.07 -8.19
N LEU A 4 -13.37 -8.18 -7.92
CA LEU A 4 -12.06 -8.58 -7.40
C LEU A 4 -12.16 -9.21 -6.01
N PHE A 5 -13.04 -8.70 -5.16
CA PHE A 5 -13.20 -9.18 -3.79
C PHE A 5 -13.88 -10.54 -3.77
N GLU A 6 -14.82 -10.78 -4.69
CA GLU A 6 -15.41 -12.11 -4.89
C GLU A 6 -14.37 -13.11 -5.43
N ILE A 7 -13.54 -12.72 -6.41
CA ILE A 7 -12.42 -13.55 -6.88
C ILE A 7 -11.53 -13.95 -5.70
N ALA A 8 -11.11 -12.99 -4.88
CA ALA A 8 -10.28 -13.22 -3.72
C ALA A 8 -10.99 -14.16 -2.72
N ALA A 9 -12.24 -13.89 -2.36
CA ALA A 9 -13.01 -14.72 -1.43
C ALA A 9 -13.16 -16.17 -1.92
N ASN A 10 -13.36 -16.39 -3.22
CA ASN A 10 -13.49 -17.73 -3.80
C ASN A 10 -12.15 -18.48 -3.89
N ASN A 11 -11.01 -17.82 -3.67
CA ASN A 11 -9.68 -18.42 -3.72
C ASN A 11 -9.17 -18.93 -2.36
N ARG A 12 -9.96 -18.79 -1.28
CA ARG A 12 -9.58 -19.19 0.10
C ARG A 12 -9.06 -20.62 0.16
N ASP A 13 -9.90 -21.58 -0.24
CA ASP A 13 -9.59 -23.01 -0.12
C ASP A 13 -8.36 -23.41 -0.95
N ALA A 14 -8.20 -22.82 -2.14
CA ALA A 14 -7.05 -23.09 -3.00
C ALA A 14 -5.74 -22.54 -2.40
N LEU A 15 -5.79 -21.36 -1.78
CA LEU A 15 -4.66 -20.78 -1.06
C LEU A 15 -4.29 -21.62 0.17
N GLU A 16 -5.28 -22.05 0.96
CA GLU A 16 -5.06 -22.92 2.13
C GLU A 16 -4.45 -24.27 1.73
N ALA A 17 -4.93 -24.88 0.64
CA ALA A 17 -4.38 -26.12 0.11
C ALA A 17 -2.91 -25.95 -0.32
N ARG A 18 -2.58 -24.86 -1.03
CA ARG A 18 -1.20 -24.54 -1.43
C ARG A 18 -0.31 -24.30 -0.22
N PHE A 19 -0.81 -23.62 0.80
CA PHE A 19 -0.07 -23.35 2.03
C PHE A 19 0.19 -24.62 2.83
N SER A 20 -0.81 -25.48 2.94
CA SER A 20 -0.68 -26.79 3.59
C SER A 20 0.31 -27.69 2.86
N ALA A 21 0.30 -27.68 1.52
CA ALA A 21 1.28 -28.39 0.70
C ALA A 21 2.70 -27.84 0.89
N LEU A 22 2.86 -26.51 0.98
CA LEU A 22 4.14 -25.86 1.28
C LEU A 22 4.68 -26.34 2.65
N LEU A 23 3.86 -26.32 3.70
CA LEU A 23 4.26 -26.76 5.04
C LEU A 23 4.61 -28.26 5.06
N SER A 24 3.85 -29.09 4.34
CA SER A 24 4.02 -30.55 4.33
C SER A 24 5.24 -31.00 3.52
N SER A 25 5.68 -30.21 2.54
CA SER A 25 6.83 -30.52 1.68
C SER A 25 8.13 -29.85 2.13
N ALA A 26 8.06 -28.84 3.00
CA ALA A 26 9.22 -28.17 3.57
C ALA A 26 9.95 -29.03 4.61
N SER A 27 11.24 -28.75 4.85
CA SER A 27 11.93 -29.28 6.03
C SER A 27 11.29 -28.75 7.31
N THR A 28 11.42 -29.48 8.42
CA THR A 28 10.85 -29.09 9.71
C THR A 28 11.22 -27.65 10.12
N ASP A 29 12.49 -27.26 9.90
CA ASP A 29 12.98 -25.93 10.24
C ASP A 29 12.35 -24.83 9.37
N LEU A 30 12.21 -25.10 8.06
CA LEU A 30 11.55 -24.17 7.14
C LEU A 30 10.06 -24.08 7.43
N ALA A 31 9.37 -25.20 7.64
CA ALA A 31 7.95 -25.22 8.00
C ALA A 31 7.69 -24.41 9.28
N GLY A 32 8.52 -24.58 10.31
CA GLY A 32 8.44 -23.78 11.54
C GLY A 32 8.70 -22.29 11.30
N THR A 33 9.59 -21.95 10.38
CA THR A 33 9.87 -20.54 10.02
C THR A 33 8.72 -19.91 9.23
N VAL A 34 8.15 -20.64 8.27
CA VAL A 34 6.97 -20.25 7.50
C VAL A 34 5.77 -20.02 8.42
N GLN A 35 5.53 -20.91 9.39
CA GLN A 35 4.44 -20.74 10.35
C GLN A 35 4.63 -19.50 11.23
N ARG A 36 5.83 -19.28 11.80
CA ARG A 36 6.08 -18.06 12.59
C ARG A 36 5.92 -16.77 11.77
N PHE A 37 6.32 -16.79 10.51
CA PHE A 37 6.09 -15.66 9.60
C PHE A 37 4.58 -15.47 9.35
N ALA A 38 3.83 -16.54 9.11
CA ALA A 38 2.38 -16.51 8.95
C ALA A 38 1.69 -15.88 10.17
N ASP A 39 2.04 -16.34 11.37
CA ASP A 39 1.48 -15.84 12.63
C ASP A 39 1.81 -14.35 12.86
N THR A 40 3.01 -13.93 12.45
CA THR A 40 3.45 -12.53 12.51
C THR A 40 2.62 -11.66 11.55
N VAL A 41 2.43 -12.10 10.30
CA VAL A 41 1.61 -11.38 9.32
C VAL A 41 0.13 -11.37 9.72
N LEU A 42 -0.37 -12.46 10.30
CA LEU A 42 -1.75 -12.51 10.80
C LEU A 42 -1.95 -11.50 11.93
N SER A 43 -1.03 -11.42 12.88
CA SER A 43 -1.14 -10.53 14.05
C SER A 43 -0.88 -9.06 13.71
N HIS A 44 0.17 -8.79 12.94
CA HIS A 44 0.71 -7.44 12.71
C HIS A 44 0.48 -6.91 11.29
N GLY A 45 0.01 -7.73 10.35
CA GLY A 45 -0.23 -7.30 8.98
C GLY A 45 -1.33 -6.25 8.91
N ARG A 46 -0.99 -5.08 8.35
CA ARG A 46 -1.89 -3.96 8.08
C ARG A 46 -1.79 -3.53 6.62
N VAL A 47 -2.78 -2.78 6.16
CA VAL A 47 -2.66 -2.05 4.89
C VAL A 47 -1.85 -0.77 5.17
N SER A 48 -0.83 -0.54 4.35
CA SER A 48 -0.06 0.70 4.33
C SER A 48 -0.26 1.45 3.03
N VAL A 49 -0.38 2.77 3.07
CA VAL A 49 -0.46 3.64 1.89
C VAL A 49 0.67 4.66 1.95
N ASN A 50 1.60 4.60 1.01
CA ASN A 50 2.65 5.61 0.88
C ASN A 50 2.09 6.88 0.21
N MET A 51 2.17 8.03 0.88
CA MET A 51 1.65 9.33 0.45
C MET A 51 2.73 10.41 0.37
N ARG A 52 2.65 11.28 -0.64
CA ARG A 52 3.49 12.48 -0.73
C ARG A 52 3.08 13.48 0.37
N PRO A 53 3.97 14.38 0.82
CA PRO A 53 3.64 15.36 1.86
C PRO A 53 2.31 16.11 1.60
N MET A 54 2.11 16.62 0.37
CA MET A 54 0.89 17.35 0.01
C MET A 54 -0.36 16.45 -0.08
N SER A 55 -0.19 15.18 -0.46
CA SER A 55 -1.29 14.21 -0.46
C SER A 55 -1.72 13.88 0.96
N LEU A 56 -0.76 13.66 1.87
CA LEU A 56 -1.03 13.42 3.29
C LEU A 56 -1.66 14.65 3.95
N LEU A 57 -1.18 15.86 3.66
CA LEU A 57 -1.82 17.10 4.11
C LEU A 57 -3.26 17.19 3.62
N SER A 58 -3.51 16.93 2.33
CA SER A 58 -4.86 16.96 1.76
C SER A 58 -5.76 15.94 2.45
N PHE A 59 -5.27 14.72 2.70
CA PHE A 59 -6.00 13.69 3.45
C PHE A 59 -6.37 14.15 4.86
N LEU A 60 -5.43 14.75 5.60
CA LEU A 60 -5.65 15.22 6.97
C LEU A 60 -6.57 16.44 7.04
N VAL A 61 -6.57 17.30 6.01
CA VAL A 61 -7.41 18.51 5.95
C VAL A 61 -8.82 18.21 5.43
N LEU A 62 -8.94 17.41 4.37
CA LEU A 62 -10.23 17.05 3.77
C LEU A 62 -10.97 15.99 4.59
N GLY A 63 -10.25 15.22 5.40
CA GLY A 63 -10.82 14.17 6.23
C GLY A 63 -11.06 12.84 5.50
N PHE A 64 -10.61 12.70 4.25
CA PHE A 64 -10.71 11.44 3.51
C PHE A 64 -9.64 11.29 2.42
N HIS A 65 -9.31 10.05 2.08
CA HIS A 65 -8.36 9.70 1.03
C HIS A 65 -9.06 9.56 -0.33
N GLN A 66 -8.75 10.49 -1.22
CA GLN A 66 -9.22 10.46 -2.61
C GLN A 66 -8.41 9.45 -3.41
N ASN A 67 -9.09 8.52 -4.08
CA ASN A 67 -8.47 7.75 -5.15
C ASN A 67 -8.24 8.61 -6.40
N ILE A 68 -7.59 8.06 -7.43
CA ILE A 68 -7.22 8.83 -8.63
C ILE A 68 -8.44 9.38 -9.40
N TYR A 69 -9.55 8.65 -9.39
CA TYR A 69 -10.79 9.06 -10.08
C TYR A 69 -11.53 10.14 -9.29
N GLU A 70 -11.62 10.00 -7.97
CA GLU A 70 -12.20 11.02 -7.08
C GLU A 70 -11.40 12.33 -7.13
N TRP A 71 -10.06 12.22 -7.05
CA TRP A 71 -9.15 13.36 -7.15
C TRP A 71 -9.26 14.07 -8.49
N SER A 72 -9.27 13.33 -9.60
CA SER A 72 -9.34 13.93 -10.95
C SER A 72 -10.69 14.58 -11.25
N ARG A 73 -11.81 14.02 -10.77
CA ARG A 73 -13.13 14.67 -10.87
C ARG A 73 -13.15 16.01 -10.14
N SER A 74 -12.69 16.04 -8.89
CA SER A 74 -12.60 17.29 -8.11
C SER A 74 -11.72 18.34 -8.79
N ARG A 75 -10.59 17.94 -9.38
CA ARG A 75 -9.73 18.87 -10.15
C ARG A 75 -10.33 19.28 -11.48
N GLY A 76 -11.12 18.42 -12.12
CA GLY A 76 -11.84 18.75 -13.34
C GLY A 76 -12.87 19.84 -13.12
N GLU A 77 -13.60 19.78 -12.00
CA GLU A 77 -14.56 20.81 -11.59
C GLU A 77 -13.88 22.18 -11.36
N GLU A 78 -12.71 22.20 -10.72
CA GLU A 78 -11.96 23.43 -10.45
C GLU A 78 -11.31 24.04 -11.69
N SER A 79 -10.80 23.20 -12.60
CA SER A 79 -9.99 23.64 -13.75
C SER A 79 -10.76 23.74 -15.07
N GLY A 80 -11.96 23.16 -15.14
CA GLY A 80 -12.74 23.01 -16.38
C GLY A 80 -12.19 21.93 -17.33
N ARG A 81 -11.15 21.18 -16.95
CA ARG A 81 -10.56 20.11 -17.77
C ARG A 81 -11.28 18.78 -17.54
N PRO A 82 -11.43 17.92 -18.56
CA PRO A 82 -11.99 16.59 -18.39
C PRO A 82 -11.17 15.73 -17.41
N ALA A 83 -11.85 14.99 -16.52
CA ALA A 83 -11.18 14.13 -15.53
C ALA A 83 -10.24 13.11 -16.18
N GLU A 84 -10.61 12.55 -17.34
CA GLU A 84 -9.77 11.57 -18.06
C GLU A 84 -8.42 12.15 -18.50
N GLU A 85 -8.40 13.42 -18.93
CA GLU A 85 -7.17 14.12 -19.31
C GLU A 85 -6.27 14.31 -18.08
N ILE A 86 -6.86 14.71 -16.95
CA ILE A 86 -6.16 14.87 -15.68
C ILE A 86 -5.57 13.54 -15.19
N ILE A 87 -6.32 12.44 -15.28
CA ILE A 87 -5.82 11.10 -14.91
C ILE A 87 -4.64 10.71 -15.81
N ARG A 88 -4.76 10.94 -17.13
CA ARG A 88 -3.69 10.62 -18.10
C ARG A 88 -2.40 11.36 -17.80
N GLU A 89 -2.49 12.66 -17.55
CA GLU A 89 -1.30 13.45 -17.16
C GLU A 89 -0.72 13.03 -15.82
N LYS A 90 -1.58 12.72 -14.84
CA LYS A 90 -1.13 12.35 -13.50
C LYS A 90 -0.44 10.99 -13.46
N LEU A 91 -0.95 10.01 -14.22
CA LEU A 91 -0.42 8.65 -14.24
C LEU A 91 0.71 8.44 -15.25
N GLY A 92 0.82 9.28 -16.29
CA GLY A 92 1.85 9.17 -17.31
C GLY A 92 1.88 7.78 -17.93
N ASP A 93 3.06 7.15 -17.95
CA ASP A 93 3.28 5.81 -18.53
C ASP A 93 2.44 4.70 -17.87
N PHE A 94 1.96 4.92 -16.64
CA PHE A 94 1.11 3.95 -15.95
C PHE A 94 -0.37 4.06 -16.34
N TYR A 95 -0.78 5.11 -17.07
CA TYR A 95 -2.19 5.40 -17.37
C TYR A 95 -2.90 4.22 -18.03
N ALA A 96 -2.36 3.71 -19.14
CA ALA A 96 -3.01 2.68 -19.93
C ALA A 96 -3.25 1.40 -19.11
N LYS A 97 -2.23 0.95 -18.38
CA LYS A 97 -2.32 -0.26 -17.54
C LYS A 97 -3.24 -0.06 -16.34
N ARG A 98 -3.12 1.07 -15.61
CA ARG A 98 -3.98 1.33 -14.45
C ARG A 98 -5.44 1.41 -14.85
N VAL A 99 -5.77 2.19 -15.88
CA VAL A 99 -7.17 2.30 -16.34
C VAL A 99 -7.69 0.98 -16.89
N ALA A 100 -6.87 0.20 -17.60
CA ALA A 100 -7.27 -1.13 -18.08
C ALA A 100 -7.53 -2.09 -16.91
N PHE A 101 -6.67 -2.09 -15.89
CA PHE A 101 -6.85 -2.89 -14.68
C PHE A 101 -8.16 -2.50 -13.97
N ASP A 102 -8.37 -1.22 -13.69
CA ASP A 102 -9.50 -0.75 -12.89
C ASP A 102 -10.83 -0.97 -13.64
N ARG A 103 -10.88 -0.69 -14.95
CA ARG A 103 -12.11 -0.86 -15.76
C ARG A 103 -12.46 -2.32 -16.03
N TYR A 104 -11.54 -3.25 -15.80
CA TYR A 104 -11.84 -4.67 -15.90
C TYR A 104 -12.79 -5.13 -14.78
N PHE A 105 -12.65 -4.54 -13.58
CA PHE A 105 -13.43 -4.91 -12.41
C PHE A 105 -14.70 -4.08 -12.25
N ASP A 106 -15.74 -4.70 -11.68
CA ASP A 106 -16.90 -3.94 -11.24
C ASP A 106 -16.48 -2.98 -10.13
N LYS A 107 -16.92 -1.72 -10.22
CA LYS A 107 -16.52 -0.63 -9.31
C LYS A 107 -15.00 -0.41 -9.20
N GLY A 108 -14.18 -0.84 -10.16
CA GLY A 108 -12.72 -0.68 -10.03
C GLY A 108 -12.27 0.79 -9.98
N GLU A 109 -13.07 1.75 -10.48
CA GLU A 109 -12.81 3.18 -10.28
C GLU A 109 -12.94 3.65 -8.82
N THR A 110 -13.43 2.79 -7.91
CA THR A 110 -13.47 3.04 -6.46
C THR A 110 -12.22 2.54 -5.74
N PHE A 111 -11.37 1.75 -6.41
CA PHE A 111 -10.21 1.12 -5.80
C PHE A 111 -9.21 2.13 -5.26
N ARG A 112 -8.64 1.78 -4.12
CA ARG A 112 -7.48 2.38 -3.48
C ARG A 112 -6.40 1.31 -3.38
N TYR A 113 -5.16 1.77 -3.37
CA TYR A 113 -3.99 0.90 -3.43
C TYR A 113 -3.11 1.14 -2.21
N GLY A 114 -2.60 0.05 -1.66
CA GLY A 114 -1.61 0.03 -0.61
C GLY A 114 -0.74 -1.21 -0.70
N ALA A 115 -0.02 -1.50 0.36
CA ALA A 115 0.76 -2.72 0.51
C ALA A 115 0.45 -3.39 1.85
N LEU A 116 0.65 -4.71 1.92
CA LEU A 116 0.67 -5.40 3.19
C LEU A 116 1.96 -5.05 3.94
N ASN A 117 1.83 -4.57 5.16
CA ASN A 117 2.95 -4.09 5.96
C ASN A 117 2.90 -4.67 7.38
N ILE A 118 4.04 -5.16 7.86
CA ILE A 118 4.25 -5.64 9.24
C ILE A 118 5.31 -4.81 9.99
N GLY A 119 5.83 -3.74 9.37
CA GLY A 119 6.93 -2.92 9.87
C GLY A 119 7.59 -2.08 8.76
N GLY A 120 8.45 -1.14 9.16
CA GLY A 120 9.24 -0.30 8.25
C GLY A 120 8.44 0.81 7.54
N PRO A 121 9.08 1.52 6.58
CA PRO A 121 8.52 2.72 5.92
C PRO A 121 7.63 2.40 4.71
N GLY A 122 7.23 1.15 4.49
CA GLY A 122 6.43 0.74 3.34
C GLY A 122 7.19 0.81 2.01
N ALA A 123 6.46 1.01 0.91
CA ALA A 123 7.00 1.07 -0.44
C ALA A 123 7.43 2.51 -0.79
N THR A 124 8.61 2.92 -0.32
CA THR A 124 9.11 4.30 -0.42
C THR A 124 9.38 4.75 -1.86
N VAL A 125 9.46 3.82 -2.82
CA VAL A 125 9.46 4.10 -4.27
C VAL A 125 8.26 4.96 -4.70
N TYR A 126 7.13 4.84 -4.00
CA TYR A 126 5.96 5.67 -4.29
C TYR A 126 6.05 7.01 -3.57
N CYS A 127 6.26 7.02 -2.25
CA CYS A 127 6.32 8.24 -1.42
C CYS A 127 6.95 8.02 -0.02
N ASP A 128 7.34 9.13 0.65
CA ASP A 128 8.09 9.14 1.91
C ASP A 128 7.28 8.86 3.19
N TYR A 129 5.98 9.17 3.21
CA TYR A 129 5.12 8.98 4.39
C TYR A 129 4.29 7.72 4.22
N CYS A 130 4.44 6.78 5.12
CA CYS A 130 3.71 5.52 5.10
C CYS A 130 2.57 5.57 6.11
N THR A 131 1.34 5.77 5.63
CA THR A 131 0.14 5.77 6.45
C THR A 131 -0.30 4.34 6.71
N ILE A 132 -0.24 3.90 7.97
CA ILE A 132 -0.67 2.57 8.41
C ILE A 132 -2.14 2.64 8.82
N LEU A 133 -2.98 1.84 8.17
CA LEU A 133 -4.39 1.74 8.52
C LEU A 133 -4.55 0.81 9.72
N GLN A 134 -5.51 1.14 10.59
CA GLN A 134 -5.92 0.26 11.69
C GLN A 134 -6.33 -1.10 11.14
N ASN A 135 -6.13 -2.14 11.94
CA ASN A 135 -6.67 -3.45 11.59
C ASN A 135 -8.20 -3.35 11.66
N SER A 136 -8.85 -3.19 10.51
CA SER A 136 -10.27 -3.51 10.41
C SER A 136 -10.48 -4.98 10.80
N ALA A 137 -11.71 -5.37 11.18
CA ALA A 137 -12.01 -6.74 11.57
C ALA A 137 -11.38 -7.77 10.59
N SER A 138 -10.96 -8.91 11.11
CA SER A 138 -10.14 -9.92 10.40
C SER A 138 -10.72 -10.45 9.08
N ASP A 139 -11.98 -10.13 8.77
CA ASP A 139 -12.70 -10.53 7.57
C ASP A 139 -13.33 -9.34 6.84
N ASN A 140 -12.60 -8.21 6.71
CA ASN A 140 -13.06 -7.11 5.88
C ASN A 140 -13.21 -7.59 4.42
N PRO A 141 -14.44 -7.66 3.87
CA PRO A 141 -14.69 -8.20 2.54
C PRO A 141 -14.26 -7.22 1.44
N GLU A 142 -13.99 -5.96 1.77
CA GLU A 142 -13.63 -4.91 0.82
C GLU A 142 -12.12 -4.72 0.67
N ILE A 143 -11.31 -5.72 1.08
CA ILE A 143 -9.86 -5.73 0.91
C ILE A 143 -9.43 -7.06 0.28
N ALA A 144 -8.76 -6.95 -0.86
CA ALA A 144 -8.08 -8.04 -1.54
C ALA A 144 -6.57 -7.78 -1.54
N TYR A 145 -5.79 -8.85 -1.51
CA TYR A 145 -4.35 -8.84 -1.62
C TYR A 145 -3.93 -9.52 -2.92
N LEU A 146 -2.99 -8.92 -3.62
CA LEU A 146 -2.33 -9.49 -4.78
C LEU A 146 -0.88 -9.77 -4.42
N ARG A 147 -0.33 -10.86 -4.98
CA ARG A 147 1.02 -11.29 -4.69
C ARG A 147 2.07 -10.22 -5.00
N SER A 148 1.84 -9.39 -6.02
CA SER A 148 2.75 -8.32 -6.43
C SER A 148 2.00 -7.14 -7.05
N ASP A 149 2.75 -6.13 -7.50
CA ASP A 149 2.26 -4.93 -8.19
C ASP A 149 1.42 -5.29 -9.42
N SER A 150 0.14 -4.91 -9.38
CA SER A 150 -0.83 -5.19 -10.43
C SER A 150 -0.43 -4.67 -11.81
N LEU A 151 0.34 -3.59 -11.88
CA LEU A 151 0.75 -2.98 -13.14
C LEU A 151 1.94 -3.70 -13.79
N LYS A 152 2.62 -4.56 -13.03
CA LYS A 152 3.78 -5.34 -13.51
C LYS A 152 3.42 -6.79 -13.79
N THR A 153 2.60 -7.40 -12.95
CA THR A 153 2.49 -8.87 -12.88
C THR A 153 1.34 -9.43 -13.69
N TYR A 154 0.16 -8.79 -13.66
CA TYR A 154 -1.07 -9.37 -14.22
C TYR A 154 -1.39 -8.87 -15.63
N PHE A 155 -0.37 -8.50 -16.39
CA PHE A 155 -0.52 -8.10 -17.79
C PHE A 155 0.31 -9.01 -18.69
N LYS A 156 -0.34 -9.55 -19.72
CA LYS A 156 0.32 -10.30 -20.79
C LYS A 156 1.14 -9.36 -21.68
N ALA A 157 2.00 -9.94 -22.51
CA ALA A 157 2.86 -9.19 -23.43
C ALA A 157 2.09 -8.33 -24.44
N ASP A 158 0.84 -8.70 -24.75
CA ASP A 158 -0.07 -7.93 -25.63
C ASP A 158 -0.82 -6.81 -24.90
N GLY A 159 -0.61 -6.64 -23.59
CA GLY A 159 -1.29 -5.65 -22.75
C GLY A 159 -2.66 -6.08 -22.24
N ALA A 160 -3.11 -7.31 -22.51
CA ALA A 160 -4.33 -7.85 -21.91
C ALA A 160 -4.10 -8.27 -20.45
N LEU A 161 -5.15 -8.19 -19.63
CA LEU A 161 -5.10 -8.67 -18.24
C LEU A 161 -4.96 -10.20 -18.21
N ASP A 162 -4.05 -10.71 -17.39
CA ASP A 162 -3.91 -12.13 -17.10
C ASP A 162 -4.84 -12.54 -15.97
N GLU A 163 -6.10 -12.81 -16.33
CA GLU A 163 -7.14 -13.21 -15.38
C GLU A 163 -6.80 -14.51 -14.63
N ALA A 164 -6.09 -15.44 -15.27
CA ALA A 164 -5.75 -16.72 -14.67
C ALA A 164 -4.73 -16.52 -13.54
N ALA A 165 -3.65 -15.78 -13.82
CA ALA A 165 -2.66 -15.42 -12.82
C ALA A 165 -3.27 -14.61 -11.67
N LEU A 166 -4.17 -13.67 -11.98
CA LEU A 166 -4.85 -12.88 -10.96
C LEU A 166 -5.76 -13.74 -10.06
N ARG A 167 -6.55 -14.65 -10.64
CA ARG A 167 -7.40 -15.57 -9.88
C ARG A 167 -6.59 -16.53 -9.01
N GLU A 168 -5.42 -16.96 -9.47
CA GLU A 168 -4.53 -17.84 -8.71
C GLU A 168 -3.93 -17.13 -7.48
N ASP A 169 -3.58 -15.85 -7.63
CA ASP A 169 -2.82 -15.11 -6.61
C ASP A 169 -3.68 -14.24 -5.68
N ALA A 170 -4.90 -13.86 -6.07
CA ALA A 170 -5.74 -12.98 -5.28
C ALA A 170 -6.16 -13.64 -3.96
N ALA A 171 -5.95 -12.96 -2.84
CA ALA A 171 -6.27 -13.44 -1.51
C ALA A 171 -7.18 -12.46 -0.77
N PRO A 172 -8.18 -12.93 -0.01
CA PRO A 172 -9.00 -12.06 0.81
C PRO A 172 -8.24 -11.62 2.06
N HIS A 173 -8.73 -10.60 2.75
CA HIS A 173 -8.05 -10.07 3.93
C HIS A 173 -7.78 -11.10 5.03
N SER A 174 -8.70 -12.05 5.25
CA SER A 174 -8.52 -13.14 6.20
C SER A 174 -7.32 -14.05 5.89
N HIS A 175 -6.88 -14.10 4.63
CA HIS A 175 -5.80 -14.97 4.14
C HIS A 175 -4.56 -14.20 3.70
N ARG A 176 -4.44 -12.91 4.05
CA ARG A 176 -3.26 -12.08 3.74
C ARG A 176 -1.93 -12.71 4.18
N HIS A 177 -1.95 -13.43 5.31
CA HIS A 177 -0.80 -14.15 5.85
C HIS A 177 -0.42 -15.35 4.99
N VAL A 178 -1.40 -16.12 4.51
CA VAL A 178 -1.16 -17.22 3.55
C VAL A 178 -0.57 -16.69 2.25
N CYS A 179 -1.14 -15.63 1.68
CA CYS A 179 -0.62 -14.99 0.47
C CYS A 179 0.84 -14.54 0.65
N ALA A 180 1.14 -13.88 1.77
CA ALA A 180 2.49 -13.46 2.11
C ALA A 180 3.46 -14.66 2.21
N CYS A 181 3.06 -15.73 2.89
CA CYS A 181 3.89 -16.93 3.02
C CYS A 181 4.16 -17.59 1.67
N LEU A 182 3.14 -17.79 0.82
CA LEU A 182 3.29 -18.38 -0.50
C LEU A 182 4.23 -17.56 -1.39
N LYS A 183 4.18 -16.23 -1.26
CA LYS A 183 5.11 -15.33 -1.95
C LYS A 183 6.55 -15.49 -1.44
N CYS A 184 6.73 -15.35 -0.13
CA CYS A 184 8.04 -15.14 0.50
C CYS A 184 8.76 -16.44 0.87
N ALA A 185 8.09 -17.60 0.80
CA ALA A 185 8.65 -18.90 1.19
C ALA A 185 10.05 -19.21 0.64
N PRO A 186 10.39 -18.91 -0.63
CA PRO A 186 11.74 -19.16 -1.16
C PRO A 186 12.86 -18.42 -0.43
N GLU A 187 12.55 -17.28 0.19
CA GLU A 187 13.53 -16.37 0.80
C GLU A 187 13.52 -16.44 2.34
N LEU A 188 12.49 -17.05 2.94
CA LEU A 188 12.32 -17.09 4.40
C LEU A 188 13.43 -17.88 5.11
N SER A 189 14.00 -18.92 4.48
CA SER A 189 15.10 -19.70 5.08
C SER A 189 16.39 -18.89 5.23
N ALA A 190 16.62 -17.92 4.34
CA ALA A 190 17.80 -17.07 4.33
C ALA A 190 17.60 -15.75 5.09
N THR A 191 16.36 -15.44 5.49
CA THR A 191 15.99 -14.14 6.06
C THR A 191 15.65 -14.27 7.55
N ALA A 192 16.47 -13.64 8.40
CA ALA A 192 16.17 -13.52 9.82
C ALA A 192 14.87 -12.73 10.06
N ALA A 193 14.22 -12.95 11.21
CA ALA A 193 12.92 -12.32 11.52
C ALA A 193 12.91 -10.80 11.44
N ALA A 194 14.03 -10.14 11.77
CA ALA A 194 14.18 -8.69 11.65
C ALA A 194 14.09 -8.18 10.19
N GLY A 195 14.36 -9.04 9.20
CA GLY A 195 14.28 -8.72 7.77
C GLY A 195 12.92 -9.00 7.12
N TRP A 196 11.99 -9.62 7.85
CA TRP A 196 10.69 -10.03 7.29
C TRP A 196 9.83 -8.86 6.78
N ALA A 197 9.91 -7.70 7.41
CA ALA A 197 9.18 -6.51 6.95
C ALA A 197 9.65 -6.07 5.56
N ALA A 198 10.96 -6.06 5.32
CA ALA A 198 11.54 -5.69 4.03
C ALA A 198 11.26 -6.75 2.94
N LEU A 199 11.17 -8.03 3.32
CA LEU A 199 10.78 -9.10 2.41
C LEU A 199 9.32 -8.96 1.93
N LEU A 200 8.43 -8.48 2.80
CA LEU A 200 7.02 -8.32 2.49
C LEU A 200 6.71 -7.05 1.70
N CYS A 201 7.45 -5.98 1.98
CA CYS A 201 7.24 -4.66 1.38
C CYS A 201 8.59 -3.94 1.22
N SER A 202 8.99 -3.75 -0.04
CA SER A 202 10.21 -3.06 -0.46
C SER A 202 9.94 -2.17 -1.67
N ASN A 203 10.98 -1.44 -2.11
CA ASN A 203 10.90 -0.60 -3.31
C ASN A 203 10.83 -1.38 -4.61
N SER A 204 11.29 -2.64 -4.63
CA SER A 204 11.27 -3.49 -5.81
C SER A 204 10.04 -4.39 -5.87
N ASP A 205 9.52 -4.81 -4.72
CA ASP A 205 8.43 -5.77 -4.63
C ASP A 205 7.68 -5.66 -3.30
N PHE A 206 6.36 -5.89 -3.34
CA PHE A 206 5.47 -5.82 -2.18
C PHE A 206 4.22 -6.65 -2.44
N VAL A 207 3.53 -7.13 -1.40
CA VAL A 207 2.18 -7.68 -1.55
C VAL A 207 1.21 -6.50 -1.66
N GLU A 208 0.60 -6.30 -2.83
CA GLU A 208 -0.32 -5.18 -3.07
C GLU A 208 -1.63 -5.42 -2.33
N ALA A 209 -2.15 -4.38 -1.70
CA ALA A 209 -3.50 -4.36 -1.13
C ALA A 209 -4.39 -3.48 -2.02
N VAL A 210 -5.51 -4.02 -2.46
CA VAL A 210 -6.57 -3.30 -3.19
C VAL A 210 -7.80 -3.26 -2.31
N PHE A 211 -8.37 -2.07 -2.11
CA PHE A 211 -9.54 -1.90 -1.25
C PHE A 211 -10.48 -0.81 -1.73
N SER A 212 -11.77 -0.94 -1.44
CA SER A 212 -12.80 0.03 -1.87
C SER A 212 -13.34 0.92 -0.75
N THR A 213 -13.13 0.53 0.52
CA THR A 213 -13.61 1.32 1.66
C THR A 213 -12.94 2.70 1.67
N PRO A 214 -13.71 3.80 1.77
CA PRO A 214 -13.14 5.12 2.01
C PRO A 214 -12.31 5.14 3.28
N THR A 215 -11.13 5.77 3.21
CA THR A 215 -10.25 5.94 4.37
C THR A 215 -10.33 7.36 4.88
N THR A 216 -10.43 7.52 6.19
CA THR A 216 -10.44 8.80 6.89
C THR A 216 -9.33 8.81 7.96
N PRO A 217 -8.97 9.97 8.54
CA PRO A 217 -7.98 10.02 9.61
C PRO A 217 -8.28 9.14 10.82
N VAL A 218 -9.55 8.83 11.11
CA VAL A 218 -9.90 7.95 12.24
C VAL A 218 -9.53 6.48 12.00
N ASP A 219 -9.33 6.10 10.73
CA ASP A 219 -8.94 4.74 10.32
C ASP A 219 -7.43 4.54 10.34
N VAL A 220 -6.65 5.58 10.69
CA VAL A 220 -5.18 5.53 10.69
C VAL A 220 -4.66 5.12 12.07
N GLU A 221 -3.79 4.11 12.09
CA GLU A 221 -3.09 3.66 13.30
C GLU A 221 -1.86 4.52 13.55
N SER A 222 -1.06 4.75 12.53
CA SER A 222 0.13 5.61 12.59
C SER A 222 0.56 6.10 11.22
N VAL A 223 1.43 7.10 11.20
CA VAL A 223 2.19 7.48 10.01
C VAL A 223 3.67 7.23 10.29
N ARG A 224 4.34 6.50 9.39
CA ARG A 224 5.78 6.22 9.47
C ARG A 224 6.56 7.04 8.47
N ILE A 225 7.78 7.41 8.84
CA ILE A 225 8.75 8.08 7.97
C ILE A 225 10.15 7.51 8.24
N GLU A 226 10.97 7.39 7.20
CA GLU A 226 12.36 6.95 7.37
C GLU A 226 13.17 7.89 8.27
N SER A 227 14.01 7.31 9.12
CA SER A 227 14.92 8.03 10.02
C SER A 227 15.81 9.05 9.31
N SER A 228 16.32 8.70 8.12
CA SER A 228 17.13 9.59 7.27
C SER A 228 16.34 10.83 6.86
N GLN A 229 15.14 10.62 6.29
CA GLN A 229 14.25 11.67 5.83
C GLN A 229 13.79 12.56 6.99
N TYR A 230 13.43 11.97 8.13
CA TYR A 230 13.05 12.72 9.33
C TYR A 230 14.18 13.65 9.79
N ARG A 231 15.43 13.14 9.87
CA ARG A 231 16.60 13.95 10.26
C ARG A 231 16.88 15.06 9.26
N GLU A 232 16.72 14.79 7.97
CA GLU A 232 16.90 15.77 6.92
C GLU A 232 15.89 16.93 7.02
N LEU A 233 14.61 16.63 7.24
CA LEU A 233 13.57 17.65 7.44
C LEU A 233 13.85 18.52 8.68
N PHE A 234 14.35 17.91 9.76
CA PHE A 234 14.80 18.66 10.94
C PHE A 234 16.00 19.55 10.64
N ARG A 235 16.99 19.03 9.92
CA ARG A 235 18.17 19.80 9.50
C ARG A 235 17.75 21.02 8.68
N TYR A 236 16.86 20.87 7.70
CA TYR A 236 16.31 22.00 6.94
C TYR A 236 15.59 23.00 7.84
N GLY A 237 14.80 22.52 8.82
CA GLY A 237 14.18 23.38 9.82
C GLY A 237 15.18 24.25 10.59
N PHE A 238 16.35 23.70 10.97
CA PHE A 238 17.41 24.45 11.63
C PHE A 238 18.18 25.39 10.69
N GLU A 239 18.52 24.92 9.48
CA GLU A 239 19.21 25.71 8.46
C GLU A 239 18.39 26.97 8.09
N ASN A 240 17.06 26.88 8.09
CA ASN A 240 16.15 28.02 7.83
C ASN A 240 16.32 29.20 8.81
N PHE A 241 16.88 28.99 10.01
CA PHE A 241 17.19 30.08 10.94
C PHE A 241 18.51 30.78 10.63
N ARG A 242 19.41 30.14 9.88
CA ARG A 242 20.77 30.62 9.62
C ARG A 242 20.94 31.16 8.21
N GLU A 243 20.27 30.52 7.25
CA GLU A 243 20.45 30.79 5.83
C GLU A 243 19.10 30.75 5.11
N LYS A 244 19.04 31.43 3.96
CA LYS A 244 17.84 31.42 3.12
C LYS A 244 17.74 30.09 2.39
N LEU A 245 16.83 29.22 2.82
CA LEU A 245 16.48 28.01 2.08
C LEU A 245 15.91 28.35 0.70
N THR A 246 16.10 27.41 -0.24
CA THR A 246 15.32 27.38 -1.49
C THR A 246 13.83 27.26 -1.19
N ASP A 247 12.97 27.76 -2.08
CA ASP A 247 11.52 27.70 -1.87
C ASP A 247 11.03 26.25 -1.77
N GLU A 248 11.64 25.33 -2.51
CA GLU A 248 11.36 23.89 -2.42
C GLU A 248 11.61 23.34 -1.01
N ARG A 249 12.79 23.59 -0.43
CA ARG A 249 13.13 23.12 0.93
C ARG A 249 12.27 23.79 1.99
N ARG A 250 11.95 25.08 1.82
CA ARG A 250 11.04 25.80 2.71
C ARG A 250 9.65 25.14 2.69
N ASN A 251 9.11 24.86 1.51
CA ASN A 251 7.81 24.19 1.36
C ASN A 251 7.80 22.80 2.02
N LEU A 252 8.89 22.03 1.93
CA LEU A 252 9.00 20.73 2.59
C LEU A 252 8.98 20.86 4.13
N VAL A 253 9.71 21.84 4.68
CA VAL A 253 9.73 22.10 6.13
C VAL A 253 8.36 22.55 6.62
N GLU A 254 7.72 23.49 5.92
CA GLU A 254 6.39 23.98 6.26
C GLU A 254 5.35 22.85 6.20
N ALA A 255 5.38 22.04 5.13
CA ALA A 255 4.51 20.87 5.01
C ALA A 255 4.74 19.89 6.17
N PHE A 256 5.99 19.59 6.52
CA PHE A 256 6.31 18.70 7.64
C PHE A 256 5.79 19.21 8.99
N VAL A 257 5.94 20.52 9.27
CA VAL A 257 5.40 21.15 10.49
C VAL A 257 3.88 21.06 10.53
N LEU A 258 3.21 21.34 9.41
CA LEU A 258 1.75 21.24 9.30
C LEU A 258 1.26 19.79 9.46
N ILE A 259 1.93 18.82 8.81
CA ILE A 259 1.63 17.38 8.98
C ILE A 259 1.73 17.01 10.46
N LYS A 260 2.84 17.33 11.13
CA LYS A 260 3.00 17.03 12.57
C LYS A 260 1.94 17.67 13.46
N ARG A 261 1.45 18.85 13.10
CA ARG A 261 0.35 19.49 13.82
C ARG A 261 -0.96 18.73 13.59
N LEU A 262 -1.32 18.47 12.35
CA LEU A 262 -2.57 17.79 12.00
C LEU A 262 -2.61 16.34 12.50
N LEU A 263 -1.49 15.62 12.49
CA LEU A 263 -1.38 14.29 13.09
C LEU A 263 -1.70 14.33 14.59
N ARG A 264 -1.16 15.31 15.32
CA ARG A 264 -1.48 15.49 16.75
C ARG A 264 -2.95 15.84 16.99
N GLU A 265 -3.52 16.72 16.15
CA GLU A 265 -4.94 17.09 16.23
C GLU A 265 -5.87 15.88 15.99
N ASN A 266 -5.45 14.94 15.15
CA ASN A 266 -6.18 13.68 14.88
C ASN A 266 -5.77 12.52 15.79
N SER A 267 -4.90 12.73 16.78
CA SER A 267 -4.34 11.68 17.65
C SER A 267 -3.63 10.54 16.92
N ILE A 268 -3.04 10.84 15.75
CA ILE A 268 -2.28 9.88 14.95
C ILE A 268 -0.78 10.00 15.31
N PRO A 269 -0.12 8.94 15.80
CA PRO A 269 1.31 8.96 16.06
C PRO A 269 2.13 9.06 14.78
N LEU A 270 3.19 9.88 14.82
CA LEU A 270 4.26 9.87 13.82
C LEU A 270 5.41 9.01 14.33
N GLU A 271 5.65 7.88 13.67
CA GLU A 271 6.70 6.92 13.96
C GLU A 271 7.91 7.18 13.06
N VAL A 272 9.11 7.07 13.63
CA VAL A 272 10.37 7.16 12.90
C VAL A 272 10.92 5.74 12.75
N ALA A 273 10.96 5.25 11.51
CA ALA A 273 11.35 3.88 11.15
C ALA A 273 12.79 3.77 10.67
#